data_AF-A0A318SL72-F1
#
_entry.id   AF-A0A318SL72-F1
#
_cell.length_a   1.000
_cell.length_b   1.000
_cell.length_c   1.000
_cell.angle_alpha   90.00
_cell.angle_beta   90.00
_cell.angle_gamma   90.00
#
_symmetry.space_group_name_H-M   'P 1'
#
loop_
_entity.id
_entity.type
_entity.pdbx_description
1 polymer ?
#
loop_
_entity_poly.entity_id
_entity_poly.type
_entity_poly.pdbx_seq_one_letter_code
_entity_poly.pdbx_strand_id
1 'polypeptide(L)'
;MTPPSSPYFFDSGVRASELAALDLTDVKPEGYVVVRHGKGGKSRAVPVERGTIKAIRLYVTTERDEDAPHRTLFLANGEPMARATLDKLLDRLCRLADLPRLSAHAFRRGFGVQYLRNGGDVFTLQRIFGHTSLEMSNRYALLNGDDLKQAHRRASPMRTVNGEG
;
A
#
# COMPACT_ATOMS: atom_id res chain seq x y z
N MET A 1 25.11 -4.63 6.01
CA MET A 1 24.22 -4.68 4.83
C MET A 1 23.07 -3.71 5.04
N THR A 2 22.90 -2.74 4.12
CA THR A 2 21.93 -1.65 4.25
C THR A 2 20.54 -2.22 3.90
N PRO A 3 19.51 -2.11 4.77
CA PRO A 3 18.15 -2.49 4.37
C PRO A 3 17.68 -1.60 3.20
N PRO A 4 16.76 -2.12 2.35
CA PRO A 4 16.33 -1.48 1.11
C PRO A 4 16.03 0.01 1.27
N SER A 5 16.65 0.84 0.42
CA SER A 5 16.72 2.29 0.59
C SER A 5 15.51 3.07 0.06
N SER A 6 14.46 2.43 -0.46
CA SER A 6 13.35 3.13 -1.11
C SER A 6 11.97 2.78 -0.54
N PRO A 7 11.00 3.70 -0.60
CA PRO A 7 9.69 3.58 0.01
C PRO A 7 8.74 2.73 -0.86
N TYR A 8 9.05 1.44 -1.03
CA TYR A 8 8.48 0.59 -2.08
C TYR A 8 6.99 0.19 -1.91
N PHE A 9 6.34 0.41 -0.76
CA PHE A 9 5.00 -0.14 -0.49
C PHE A 9 3.94 0.83 0.04
N PHE A 10 4.28 2.10 0.21
CA PHE A 10 3.34 3.09 0.72
C PHE A 10 2.17 3.34 -0.23
N ASP A 11 2.33 2.95 -1.49
CA ASP A 11 1.32 3.03 -2.54
C ASP A 11 0.26 1.91 -2.50
N SER A 12 0.52 0.81 -1.78
CA SER A 12 -0.39 -0.35 -1.75
C SER A 12 -1.36 -0.35 -0.57
N GLY A 13 -1.06 0.40 0.50
CA GLY A 13 -1.85 0.40 1.73
C GLY A 13 -1.95 -0.96 2.46
N VAL A 14 -1.14 -1.97 2.10
CA VAL A 14 -1.17 -3.32 2.71
C VAL A 14 -0.68 -3.31 4.17
N ARG A 15 -1.03 -4.32 4.95
CA ARG A 15 -0.55 -4.42 6.34
C ARG A 15 0.92 -4.80 6.35
N ALA A 16 1.67 -4.35 7.35
CA ALA A 16 3.08 -4.76 7.55
C ALA A 16 3.27 -6.29 7.57
N SER A 17 2.36 -7.03 8.19
CA SER A 17 2.41 -8.50 8.21
C SER A 17 2.11 -9.12 6.84
N GLU A 18 1.21 -8.51 6.07
CA GLU A 18 0.90 -8.96 4.70
C GLU A 18 2.10 -8.68 3.79
N LEU A 19 2.77 -7.55 3.98
CA LEU A 19 3.98 -7.15 3.25
C LEU A 19 5.14 -8.11 3.51
N ALA A 20 5.42 -8.41 4.78
CA ALA A 20 6.47 -9.33 5.19
C ALA A 20 6.24 -10.77 4.69
N ALA A 21 4.99 -11.12 4.36
CA ALA A 21 4.59 -12.44 3.88
C ALA A 21 4.41 -12.52 2.35
N LEU A 22 4.76 -11.49 1.59
CA LEU A 22 4.70 -11.56 0.12
C LEU A 22 5.79 -12.49 -0.41
N ASP A 23 5.45 -13.28 -1.42
CA ASP A 23 6.42 -14.03 -2.21
C ASP A 23 6.74 -13.31 -3.53
N LEU A 24 7.83 -13.70 -4.17
CA LEU A 24 8.21 -13.21 -5.51
C LEU A 24 7.06 -13.33 -6.52
N THR A 25 6.28 -14.42 -6.44
CA THR A 25 5.15 -14.67 -7.36
C THR A 25 3.92 -13.82 -7.09
N ASP A 26 3.84 -13.15 -5.94
CA ASP A 26 2.70 -12.30 -5.59
C ASP A 26 2.75 -10.94 -6.30
N VAL A 27 3.93 -10.54 -6.80
CA VAL A 27 4.13 -9.30 -7.54
C VAL A 27 3.84 -9.53 -9.01
N LYS A 28 2.81 -8.83 -9.52
CA LYS A 28 2.33 -8.99 -10.88
C LYS A 28 2.83 -7.84 -11.76
N PRO A 29 3.48 -8.13 -12.90
CA PRO A 29 4.01 -7.09 -13.78
C PRO A 29 2.94 -6.15 -14.35
N GLU A 30 1.68 -6.57 -14.32
CA GLU A 30 0.50 -5.80 -14.72
C GLU A 30 0.14 -4.65 -13.75
N GLY A 31 0.84 -4.53 -12.62
CA GLY A 31 0.60 -3.45 -11.64
C GLY A 31 -0.26 -3.88 -10.45
N TYR A 32 -0.09 -5.11 -9.98
CA TYR A 32 -0.82 -5.61 -8.81
C TYR A 32 0.08 -6.41 -7.88
N VAL A 33 -0.26 -6.44 -6.60
CA VAL A 33 0.30 -7.35 -5.61
C VAL A 33 -0.82 -8.23 -5.05
N VAL A 34 -0.60 -9.54 -5.01
CA VAL A 34 -1.58 -10.50 -4.47
C VAL A 34 -1.30 -10.73 -2.98
N VAL A 35 -2.17 -10.22 -2.13
CA VAL A 35 -2.12 -10.51 -0.70
C VAL A 35 -2.86 -11.82 -0.43
N ARG A 36 -2.13 -12.89 -0.12
CA ARG A 36 -2.65 -14.26 0.04
C ARG A 36 -3.43 -14.48 1.34
N HIS A 37 -3.00 -13.86 2.45
CA HIS A 37 -3.57 -14.09 3.78
C HIS A 37 -4.28 -12.86 4.34
N GLY A 38 -5.34 -12.42 3.66
CA GLY A 38 -6.23 -11.37 4.18
C GLY A 38 -7.07 -11.81 5.38
N LYS A 39 -7.76 -10.85 6.03
CA LYS A 39 -8.71 -11.16 7.12
C LYS A 39 -9.79 -12.12 6.59
N GLY A 40 -9.92 -13.30 7.21
CA GLY A 40 -10.86 -14.35 6.77
C GLY A 40 -10.33 -15.30 5.70
N GLY A 41 -9.00 -15.33 5.45
CA GLY A 41 -8.37 -16.30 4.55
C GLY A 41 -8.58 -16.02 3.06
N LYS A 42 -9.14 -14.86 2.71
CA LYS A 42 -9.39 -14.48 1.32
C LYS A 42 -8.20 -13.72 0.75
N SER A 43 -7.74 -14.17 -0.42
CA SER A 43 -6.76 -13.47 -1.23
C SER A 43 -7.37 -12.21 -1.85
N ARG A 44 -6.56 -11.16 -2.05
CA ARG A 44 -6.97 -9.99 -2.82
C ARG A 44 -5.83 -9.44 -3.68
N ALA A 45 -6.16 -8.95 -4.86
CA ALA A 45 -5.25 -8.16 -5.67
C ALA A 45 -5.31 -6.70 -5.21
N VAL A 46 -4.15 -6.11 -4.97
CA VAL A 46 -3.98 -4.72 -4.58
C VAL A 46 -3.28 -4.00 -5.72
N PRO A 47 -3.92 -3.01 -6.37
CA PRO A 47 -3.26 -2.21 -7.40
C PRO A 47 -2.03 -1.50 -6.84
N VAL A 48 -0.98 -1.42 -7.63
CA VAL A 48 0.22 -0.65 -7.33
C VAL A 48 0.71 0.05 -8.59
N GLU A 49 1.30 1.21 -8.40
CA GLU A 49 1.88 2.02 -9.46
C GLU A 49 3.04 1.30 -10.14
N ARG A 50 3.26 1.65 -11.41
CA ARG A 50 4.39 1.10 -12.19
C ARG A 50 5.73 1.42 -11.53
N GLY A 51 5.83 2.57 -10.86
CA GLY A 51 7.01 2.95 -10.07
C GLY A 51 7.32 1.90 -8.99
N THR A 52 6.30 1.48 -8.24
CA THR A 52 6.40 0.42 -7.23
C THR A 52 6.94 -0.89 -7.82
N ILE A 53 6.39 -1.34 -8.95
CA ILE A 53 6.86 -2.56 -9.62
C ILE A 53 8.32 -2.47 -10.06
N LYS A 54 8.72 -1.35 -10.69
CA LYS A 54 10.12 -1.12 -11.12
C LYS A 54 11.07 -1.19 -9.94
N ALA A 55 10.64 -0.61 -8.83
CA ALA A 55 11.44 -0.45 -7.63
C ALA A 55 11.59 -1.80 -6.88
N ILE A 56 10.53 -2.63 -6.83
CA ILE A 56 10.61 -4.02 -6.37
C ILE A 56 11.56 -4.85 -7.25
N ARG A 57 11.47 -4.71 -8.58
CA ARG A 57 12.36 -5.42 -9.50
C ARG A 57 13.83 -5.07 -9.25
N LEU A 58 14.13 -3.78 -9.09
CA LEU A 58 15.48 -3.33 -8.77
C LEU A 58 16.01 -4.00 -7.50
N TYR A 59 15.21 -4.02 -6.43
CA TYR A 59 15.56 -4.72 -5.19
C TYR A 59 15.85 -6.21 -5.43
N VAL A 60 14.98 -6.91 -6.15
CA VAL A 60 15.15 -8.35 -6.45
C VAL A 60 16.42 -8.62 -7.24
N THR A 61 16.81 -7.74 -8.17
CA THR A 61 17.97 -7.96 -9.04
C THR A 61 19.30 -7.43 -8.49
N THR A 62 19.29 -6.56 -7.47
CA THR A 62 20.51 -5.87 -7.00
C THR A 62 20.83 -6.05 -5.52
N GLU A 63 19.81 -6.30 -4.69
CA GLU A 63 19.98 -6.36 -3.23
C GLU A 63 19.61 -7.72 -2.65
N ARG A 64 18.62 -8.39 -3.25
CA ARG A 64 18.19 -9.71 -2.82
C ARG A 64 19.15 -10.76 -3.36
N ASP A 65 19.67 -11.58 -2.46
CA ASP A 65 20.47 -12.75 -2.82
C ASP A 65 19.64 -13.71 -3.69
N GLU A 66 20.18 -14.06 -4.87
CA GLU A 66 19.55 -14.96 -5.83
C GLU A 66 19.56 -16.41 -5.33
N ASP A 67 20.59 -16.78 -4.57
CA ASP A 67 20.79 -18.13 -4.04
C ASP A 67 20.01 -18.38 -2.73
N ALA A 68 19.30 -17.36 -2.21
CA ALA A 68 18.53 -17.50 -0.99
C ALA A 68 17.43 -18.57 -1.16
N PRO A 69 17.35 -19.60 -0.28
CA PRO A 69 16.44 -20.73 -0.43
C PRO A 69 14.97 -20.39 -0.10
N HIS A 70 14.63 -19.10 -0.03
CA HIS A 70 13.32 -18.61 0.36
C HIS A 70 12.59 -18.01 -0.84
N ARG A 71 11.27 -18.21 -0.90
CA ARG A 71 10.39 -17.59 -1.91
C ARG A 71 9.88 -16.22 -1.49
N THR A 72 10.03 -15.88 -0.21
CA THR A 72 9.65 -14.59 0.36
C THR A 72 10.36 -13.47 -0.38
N LEU A 73 9.59 -12.43 -0.69
CA LEU A 73 10.04 -11.28 -1.44
C LEU A 73 11.13 -10.55 -0.68
N PHE A 74 10.84 -10.12 0.55
CA PHE A 74 11.78 -9.35 1.38
C PHE A 74 12.61 -10.25 2.28
N LEU A 75 13.93 -10.16 2.14
CA LEU A 75 14.90 -10.82 2.98
C LEU A 75 15.69 -9.81 3.81
N ALA A 76 16.15 -10.25 4.99
CA ALA A 76 17.07 -9.54 5.86
C ALA A 76 18.20 -10.51 6.23
N ASN A 77 19.40 -10.27 5.70
CA ASN A 77 20.57 -11.16 5.87
C ASN A 77 20.28 -12.61 5.40
N GLY A 78 19.65 -12.77 4.24
CA GLY A 78 19.31 -14.08 3.67
C GLY A 78 18.02 -14.71 4.19
N GLU A 79 17.52 -14.27 5.34
CA GLU A 79 16.32 -14.82 5.99
C GLU A 79 15.06 -14.00 5.70
N PRO A 80 13.84 -14.59 5.71
CA PRO A 80 12.58 -13.86 5.57
C PRO A 80 12.48 -12.67 6.53
N MET A 81 12.17 -11.49 5.99
CA MET A 81 12.11 -10.27 6.77
C MET A 81 11.00 -10.32 7.82
N ALA A 82 11.38 -10.39 9.09
CA ALA A 82 10.44 -10.29 10.18
C ALA A 82 9.77 -8.90 10.24
N ARG A 83 8.55 -8.83 10.77
CA ARG A 83 7.82 -7.57 10.95
C ARG A 83 8.60 -6.54 11.78
N ALA A 84 9.34 -6.97 12.80
CA ALA A 84 10.18 -6.07 13.59
C ALA A 84 11.28 -5.39 12.75
N THR A 85 11.82 -6.09 11.75
CA THR A 85 12.80 -5.54 10.80
C THR A 85 12.15 -4.50 9.89
N LEU A 86 10.92 -4.76 9.44
CA LEU A 86 10.14 -3.78 8.68
C LEU A 86 9.84 -2.51 9.51
N ASP A 87 9.48 -2.65 10.79
CA ASP A 87 9.25 -1.50 11.66
C ASP A 87 10.53 -0.67 11.87
N LYS A 88 11.71 -1.31 11.94
CA LYS A 88 13.02 -0.61 11.97
C LYS A 88 13.32 0.11 10.65
N LEU A 89 12.97 -0.50 9.52
CA LEU A 89 13.10 0.14 8.20
C LEU A 89 12.20 1.39 8.12
N LEU A 90 10.95 1.29 8.57
CA LEU A 90 10.03 2.43 8.61
C LEU A 90 10.56 3.56 9.51
N ASP A 91 11.08 3.23 10.69
CA ASP A 91 11.70 4.22 11.59
C ASP A 91 12.90 4.92 10.92
N ARG A 92 13.75 4.16 10.23
CA ARG A 92 14.86 4.73 9.45
C ARG A 92 14.38 5.66 8.34
N LEU A 93 13.35 5.26 7.59
CA LEU A 93 12.78 6.08 6.52
C LEU A 93 12.17 7.37 7.06
N CYS A 94 11.48 7.31 8.22
CA CYS A 94 10.96 8.52 8.88
C CYS A 94 12.10 9.49 9.22
N ARG A 95 13.21 8.99 9.78
CA ARG A 95 14.38 9.82 10.10
C ARG A 95 15.02 10.45 8.86
N LEU A 96 15.14 9.70 7.78
CA LEU A 96 15.69 10.21 6.51
C LEU A 96 14.80 11.29 5.88
N ALA A 97 13.49 11.22 6.11
CA ALA A 97 12.52 12.18 5.63
C ALA A 97 12.24 13.35 6.60
N ASP A 98 12.98 13.43 7.72
CA ASP A 98 12.74 14.37 8.81
C ASP A 98 11.30 14.33 9.35
N LEU A 99 10.74 13.12 9.43
CA LEU A 99 9.40 12.85 9.94
C LEU A 99 9.46 12.21 11.33
N PRO A 100 8.46 12.46 12.19
CA PRO A 100 8.33 11.73 13.44
C PRO A 100 8.19 10.24 13.17
N ARG A 101 8.56 9.41 14.15
CA ARG A 101 8.43 7.95 14.02
C ARG A 101 6.97 7.56 13.79
N LEU A 102 6.68 7.04 12.60
CA LEU A 102 5.36 6.52 12.25
C LEU A 102 5.36 5.00 12.27
N SER A 103 4.33 4.41 12.89
CA SER A 103 4.10 2.97 12.82
C SER A 103 3.56 2.57 11.44
N ALA A 104 3.69 1.30 11.07
CA ALA A 104 3.04 0.76 9.86
C ALA A 104 1.52 1.02 9.82
N HIS A 105 0.87 1.04 10.99
CA HIS A 105 -0.54 1.40 11.09
C HIS A 105 -0.77 2.88 10.78
N ALA A 106 0.07 3.78 11.28
CA ALA A 106 -0.02 5.21 10.99
C ALA A 106 0.18 5.49 9.49
N PHE A 107 1.14 4.83 8.84
CA PHE A 107 1.32 4.92 7.39
C PHE A 107 0.10 4.44 6.61
N ARG A 108 -0.46 3.29 6.99
CA ARG A 108 -1.68 2.78 6.36
C ARG A 108 -2.87 3.73 6.54
N ARG A 109 -3.00 4.36 7.71
CA ARG A 109 -4.00 5.42 7.93
C ARG A 109 -3.76 6.61 7.00
N GLY A 110 -2.51 7.07 6.90
CA GLY A 110 -2.12 8.14 5.99
C GLY A 110 -2.46 7.85 4.54
N PHE A 111 -2.17 6.64 4.06
CA PHE A 111 -2.59 6.17 2.73
C PHE A 111 -4.11 6.28 2.55
N GLY A 112 -4.90 5.78 3.51
CA GLY A 112 -6.37 5.82 3.41
C GLY A 112 -6.92 7.24 3.33
N VAL A 113 -6.36 8.16 4.13
CA VAL A 113 -6.73 9.58 4.08
C VAL A 113 -6.33 10.21 2.74
N GLN A 114 -5.09 9.99 2.28
CA GLN A 114 -4.60 10.60 1.05
C GLN A 114 -5.30 10.05 -0.19
N TYR A 115 -5.61 8.76 -0.22
CA TYR A 115 -6.37 8.13 -1.29
C TYR A 115 -7.75 8.79 -1.46
N LEU A 116 -8.48 9.01 -0.37
CA LEU A 116 -9.77 9.69 -0.42
C LEU A 116 -9.63 11.19 -0.78
N ARG A 117 -8.59 11.88 -0.28
CA ARG A 117 -8.28 13.27 -0.66
C ARG A 117 -8.00 13.43 -2.14
N ASN A 118 -7.35 12.43 -2.75
CA ASN A 118 -7.07 12.40 -4.18
C ASN A 118 -8.30 12.01 -5.02
N GLY A 119 -9.49 11.86 -4.41
CA GLY A 119 -10.75 11.57 -5.10
C GLY A 119 -11.07 10.09 -5.24
N GLY A 120 -10.31 9.20 -4.58
CA GLY A 120 -10.62 7.78 -4.52
C GLY A 120 -11.91 7.49 -3.76
N ASP A 121 -12.62 6.43 -4.11
CA ASP A 121 -13.89 6.08 -3.47
C ASP A 121 -13.72 5.11 -2.28
N VAL A 122 -14.67 5.19 -1.33
CA VAL A 122 -14.61 4.44 -0.07
C VAL A 122 -14.77 2.92 -0.29
N PHE A 123 -15.50 2.49 -1.33
CA PHE A 123 -15.71 1.07 -1.62
C PHE A 123 -14.45 0.43 -2.21
N THR A 124 -13.75 1.12 -3.11
CA THR A 124 -12.45 0.68 -3.64
C THR A 124 -11.41 0.66 -2.52
N LEU A 125 -11.36 1.70 -1.68
CA LEU A 125 -10.46 1.73 -0.53
C LEU A 125 -10.74 0.56 0.43
N GLN A 126 -12.01 0.23 0.69
CA GLN A 126 -12.39 -0.93 1.52
C GLN A 126 -11.83 -2.24 0.93
N ARG A 127 -11.90 -2.41 -0.39
CA ARG A 127 -11.37 -3.59 -1.10
C ARG A 127 -9.84 -3.65 -1.02
N ILE A 128 -9.14 -2.55 -1.30
CA ILE A 128 -7.66 -2.44 -1.16
C ILE A 128 -7.24 -2.83 0.25
N PHE A 129 -7.97 -2.34 1.25
CA PHE A 129 -7.70 -2.64 2.65
C PHE A 129 -8.15 -4.03 3.10
N GLY A 130 -9.00 -4.72 2.36
CA GLY A 130 -9.59 -5.98 2.80
C GLY A 130 -10.42 -5.82 4.08
N HIS A 131 -11.13 -4.69 4.21
CA HIS A 131 -12.00 -4.42 5.35
C HIS A 131 -13.34 -5.14 5.19
N THR A 132 -13.75 -5.88 6.23
CA THR A 132 -15.03 -6.61 6.26
C THR A 132 -16.24 -5.69 6.42
N SER A 133 -16.05 -4.46 6.90
CA SER A 133 -17.09 -3.45 7.03
C SER A 133 -16.61 -2.08 6.55
N LEU A 134 -17.56 -1.28 6.07
CA LEU A 134 -17.34 0.12 5.67
C LEU A 134 -17.06 1.03 6.86
N GLU A 135 -17.47 0.66 8.08
CA GLU A 135 -17.28 1.46 9.29
C GLU A 135 -15.80 1.82 9.55
N MET A 136 -14.88 0.89 9.25
CA MET A 136 -13.43 1.15 9.35
C MET A 136 -12.93 2.11 8.27
N SER A 137 -13.58 2.16 7.10
CA SER A 137 -13.23 3.06 6.00
C SER A 137 -13.91 4.43 6.12
N ASN A 138 -15.11 4.49 6.71
CA ASN A 138 -15.86 5.72 6.98
C ASN A 138 -15.12 6.66 7.93
N ARG A 139 -14.30 6.12 8.86
CA ARG A 139 -13.42 6.96 9.69
C ARG A 139 -12.44 7.80 8.87
N TYR A 140 -12.03 7.35 7.68
CA TYR A 140 -11.18 8.14 6.79
C TYR A 140 -11.98 9.16 5.99
N ALA A 141 -13.20 8.81 5.56
CA ALA A 141 -14.09 9.73 4.87
C ALA A 141 -14.49 10.93 5.76
N LEU A 142 -14.73 10.70 7.05
CA LEU A 142 -15.07 11.76 8.01
C LEU A 142 -13.92 12.74 8.29
N LEU A 143 -12.66 12.32 8.05
CA LEU A 143 -11.48 13.19 8.13
C LEU A 143 -11.32 14.08 6.88
N ASN A 144 -12.14 13.83 5.86
CA ASN A 144 -12.21 14.58 4.60
C ASN A 144 -13.40 15.55 4.62
N GLY A 145 -13.47 16.37 5.68
CA GLY A 145 -14.60 17.28 5.98
C GLY A 145 -14.92 18.30 4.87
N ASP A 146 -14.00 18.50 3.93
CA ASP A 146 -14.23 19.25 2.70
C ASP A 146 -14.44 18.28 1.55
N ASP A 147 -15.69 18.03 1.13
CA ASP A 147 -15.95 17.74 -0.29
C ASP A 147 -17.39 17.50 -0.72
N LEU A 148 -18.44 17.57 0.14
CA LEU A 148 -19.80 17.21 -0.32
C LEU A 148 -20.23 17.99 -1.59
N LYS A 149 -19.94 19.30 -1.65
CA LYS A 149 -20.21 20.13 -2.84
C LYS A 149 -19.30 19.80 -4.02
N GLN A 150 -18.03 19.44 -3.79
CA GLN A 150 -17.07 19.15 -4.85
C GLN A 150 -17.28 17.75 -5.43
N ALA A 151 -17.54 16.76 -4.57
CA ALA A 151 -17.96 15.41 -4.92
C ALA A 151 -19.25 15.44 -5.74
N HIS A 152 -20.27 16.19 -5.28
CA HIS A 152 -21.49 16.38 -6.08
C HIS A 152 -21.18 17.07 -7.42
N ARG A 153 -20.34 18.12 -7.45
CA ARG A 153 -19.96 18.79 -8.70
C ARG A 153 -19.25 17.86 -9.68
N ARG A 154 -18.41 16.94 -9.20
CA ARG A 154 -17.69 15.95 -10.03
C ARG A 154 -18.60 14.83 -10.54
N ALA A 155 -19.50 14.34 -9.70
CA ALA A 155 -20.35 13.18 -10.00
C ALA A 155 -21.79 13.54 -10.42
N SER A 156 -22.10 14.83 -10.55
CA SER A 156 -23.45 15.30 -10.93
C SER A 156 -23.84 14.69 -12.28
N PRO A 157 -25.03 14.07 -12.41
CA PRO A 157 -25.54 13.57 -13.69
C PRO A 157 -25.59 14.65 -14.78
N MET A 158 -25.70 15.93 -14.40
CA MET A 158 -25.70 17.07 -15.32
C MET A 158 -24.34 17.31 -16.00
N ARG A 159 -23.23 16.75 -15.50
CA ARG A 159 -21.93 16.86 -16.19
C ARG A 159 -21.90 16.07 -17.49
N THR A 160 -22.49 14.88 -17.51
CA THR A 160 -22.54 14.01 -18.70
C THR A 160 -23.43 14.62 -19.80
N VAL A 161 -24.40 15.44 -19.42
CA VAL A 161 -25.32 16.11 -20.36
C VAL A 161 -24.65 17.29 -21.08
N ASN A 162 -23.60 17.88 -20.51
CA ASN A 162 -22.98 19.12 -21.01
C ASN A 162 -21.65 18.91 -21.78
N GLY A 163 -21.18 17.69 -22.01
CA GLY A 163 -20.10 17.41 -22.97
C GLY A 163 -18.67 17.85 -22.58
N GLU A 164 -18.40 18.15 -21.31
CA GLU A 164 -17.04 18.50 -20.83
C GLU A 164 -16.38 17.30 -20.12
N GLY A 165 -15.76 16.44 -20.94
CA GLY A 165 -14.93 15.30 -20.55
C GLY A 165 -13.44 15.63 -20.59
#